data_AF-A0A9J7AVC3-F1
#
_entry.id   AF-A0A9J7AVC3-F1
#
_cell.length_a   1.000
_cell.length_b   1.000
_cell.length_c   1.000
_cell.angle_alpha   90.00
_cell.angle_beta   90.00
_cell.angle_gamma   90.00
#
_symmetry.space_group_name_H-M   'P 1'
#
loop_
_entity.id
_entity.type
_entity.pdbx_description
1 polymer ?
#
loop_
_entity_poly.entity_id
_entity_poly.type
_entity_poly.pdbx_seq_one_letter_code
_entity_poly.pdbx_strand_id
1 'polypeptide(L)'
;MSRRRITRHQLSVDDIATLYDTLLESQKKRYYRRWKVETPVLDARRKRDVVQDDVRLKRLEDRAEGIEFALRFDDLTYRQRKEMEQMARNLRLAAQGMKKILAKS
;
A
#
# COMPACT_ATOMS: atom_id res chain seq x y z
N MET A 1 -8.06 -34.72 -16.83
CA MET A 1 -7.20 -34.62 -15.62
C MET A 1 -7.50 -35.79 -14.69
N SER A 2 -6.59 -36.77 -14.63
CA SER A 2 -6.77 -38.00 -13.85
C SER A 2 -6.22 -37.80 -12.43
N ARG A 3 -7.09 -37.92 -11.41
CA ARG A 3 -6.71 -37.86 -9.99
C ARG A 3 -6.25 -39.24 -9.53
N ARG A 4 -4.94 -39.47 -9.41
CA ARG A 4 -4.41 -40.71 -8.83
C ARG A 4 -4.57 -40.67 -7.31
N ARG A 5 -5.33 -41.62 -6.76
CA ARG A 5 -5.40 -41.89 -5.31
C ARG A 5 -4.06 -42.50 -4.88
N ILE A 6 -3.36 -41.85 -3.95
CA ILE A 6 -2.14 -42.38 -3.34
C ILE A 6 -2.58 -43.45 -2.32
N THR A 7 -2.48 -44.72 -2.70
CA THR A 7 -2.56 -45.86 -1.78
C THR A 7 -1.20 -46.05 -1.09
N ARG A 8 -1.20 -46.56 0.15
CA ARG A 8 -0.02 -46.73 1.03
C ARG A 8 1.03 -47.66 0.41
N HIS A 9 1.84 -47.15 -0.51
CA HIS A 9 3.00 -47.82 -1.08
C HIS A 9 4.23 -46.95 -0.81
N GLN A 10 5.34 -47.60 -0.44
CA GLN A 10 6.61 -46.94 -0.17
C GLN A 10 6.98 -46.06 -1.36
N LEU A 11 7.08 -44.75 -1.14
CA LEU A 11 7.49 -43.81 -2.17
C LEU A 11 8.95 -44.10 -2.51
N SER A 12 9.23 -44.39 -3.78
CA SER A 12 10.61 -44.52 -4.23
C SER A 12 11.30 -43.15 -4.18
N VAL A 13 12.64 -43.14 -4.18
CA VAL A 13 13.41 -41.89 -4.22
C VAL A 13 13.04 -41.05 -5.46
N ASP A 14 12.70 -41.71 -6.57
CA ASP A 14 12.28 -41.07 -7.81
C ASP A 14 10.88 -40.44 -7.70
N ASP A 15 9.97 -41.05 -6.93
CA ASP A 15 8.66 -40.47 -6.61
C ASP A 15 8.80 -39.21 -5.75
N ILE A 16 9.78 -39.19 -4.83
CA ILE A 16 10.08 -38.02 -3.99
C ILE A 16 10.68 -36.89 -4.85
N ALA A 17 11.60 -37.21 -5.77
CA ALA A 17 12.19 -36.24 -6.68
C ALA A 17 11.13 -35.59 -7.59
N THR A 18 10.25 -36.39 -8.18
CA THR A 18 9.15 -35.88 -9.01
C THR A 18 8.14 -35.04 -8.21
N LEU A 19 7.85 -35.40 -6.95
CA LEU A 19 7.05 -34.54 -6.07
C LEU A 19 7.74 -33.22 -5.75
N TYR A 20 9.07 -33.23 -5.56
CA TYR A 20 9.84 -32.02 -5.32
C TYR A 20 9.84 -31.09 -6.54
N ASP A 21 10.01 -31.65 -7.75
CA ASP A 21 9.97 -30.89 -9.00
C ASP A 21 8.60 -30.27 -9.24
N THR A 22 7.51 -31.02 -8.99
CA THR A 22 6.16 -30.47 -9.11
C THR A 22 5.87 -29.36 -8.08
N LEU A 23 6.40 -29.49 -6.85
CA LEU A 23 6.31 -28.45 -5.84
C LEU A 23 7.07 -27.20 -6.29
N LEU A 24 8.31 -27.35 -6.76
CA LEU A 24 9.16 -26.27 -7.25
C LEU A 24 8.51 -25.55 -8.43
N GLU A 25 7.93 -26.29 -9.37
CA GLU A 25 7.23 -25.73 -10.52
C GLU A 25 5.94 -24.99 -10.12
N SER A 26 5.23 -25.50 -9.10
CA SER A 26 4.07 -24.80 -8.51
C SER A 26 4.46 -23.52 -7.77
N GLN A 27 5.63 -23.51 -7.10
CA GLN A 27 6.17 -22.33 -6.43
C GLN A 27 6.67 -21.31 -7.44
N LYS A 28 7.37 -21.72 -8.49
CA LYS A 28 7.74 -20.88 -9.63
C LYS A 28 6.50 -20.27 -10.27
N LYS A 29 5.45 -21.05 -10.57
CA LYS A 29 4.18 -20.51 -11.09
C LYS A 29 3.50 -19.53 -10.14
N ARG A 30 3.53 -19.77 -8.82
CA ARG A 30 3.03 -18.82 -7.81
C ARG A 30 3.84 -17.53 -7.78
N TYR A 31 5.17 -17.64 -7.85
CA TYR A 31 6.08 -16.50 -7.96
C TYR A 31 5.79 -15.72 -9.25
N TYR A 32 5.79 -16.36 -10.42
CA TYR A 32 5.48 -15.71 -11.70
C TYR A 32 4.06 -15.11 -11.75
N ARG A 33 3.05 -15.72 -11.10
CA ARG A 33 1.72 -15.11 -10.95
C ARG A 33 1.73 -13.86 -10.07
N ARG A 34 2.55 -13.85 -9.01
CA ARG A 34 2.72 -12.68 -8.12
C ARG A 34 3.49 -11.54 -8.81
N TRP A 35 4.40 -11.88 -9.72
CA TRP A 35 5.18 -10.93 -10.54
C TRP A 35 4.50 -10.50 -11.85
N LYS A 36 3.41 -11.17 -12.27
CA LYS A 36 2.49 -10.74 -13.33
C LYS A 36 1.36 -9.83 -12.82
N VAL A 37 1.42 -9.39 -11.57
CA VAL A 37 0.94 -8.04 -11.29
C VAL A 37 2.01 -7.19 -11.97
N GLU A 38 1.69 -6.63 -13.13
CA GLU A 38 2.41 -5.46 -13.61
C GLU A 38 2.52 -4.54 -12.40
N THR A 39 3.68 -4.52 -11.73
CA THR A 39 4.04 -3.34 -10.98
C THR A 39 4.10 -2.31 -12.09
N PRO A 40 3.11 -1.39 -12.21
CA PRO A 40 3.34 -0.28 -13.09
C PRO A 40 4.67 0.25 -12.60
N VAL A 41 5.66 0.25 -13.49
CA VAL A 41 6.86 1.05 -13.29
C VAL A 41 6.22 2.42 -13.12
N LEU A 42 6.04 2.84 -11.86
CA LEU A 42 5.54 4.14 -11.51
C LEU A 42 6.67 5.02 -11.99
N ASP A 43 6.55 5.39 -13.26
CA ASP A 43 7.47 6.22 -13.97
C ASP A 43 7.41 7.53 -13.22
N ALA A 44 8.29 7.68 -12.24
CA ALA A 44 8.26 8.74 -11.24
C ALA A 44 8.41 10.14 -11.87
N ARG A 45 8.54 10.19 -13.19
CA ARG A 45 8.69 11.37 -14.04
C ARG A 45 7.46 11.67 -14.90
N ARG A 46 6.48 10.77 -15.05
CA ARG A 46 5.35 10.93 -16.01
C ARG A 46 4.01 11.42 -15.42
N LYS A 47 3.96 11.87 -14.17
CA LYS A 47 2.77 12.58 -13.63
C LYS A 47 3.10 13.99 -13.16
N ARG A 48 3.97 14.70 -13.88
CA ARG A 48 4.25 16.13 -13.63
C ARG A 48 3.24 17.08 -14.28
N ASP A 49 2.11 16.57 -14.77
CA ASP A 49 0.99 17.39 -15.21
C ASP A 49 -0.17 17.25 -14.22
N VAL A 50 -0.04 17.88 -13.06
CA VAL A 50 -1.25 18.38 -12.39
C VAL A 50 -0.94 19.76 -11.87
N VAL A 51 -1.47 20.77 -12.58
CA VAL A 51 -1.57 22.20 -12.23
C VAL A 51 -2.29 22.44 -10.88
N GLN A 52 -2.42 21.41 -10.03
CA GLN A 52 -3.16 21.41 -8.77
C GLN A 52 -2.31 20.98 -7.57
N ASP A 53 -1.00 20.73 -7.69
CA ASP A 53 -0.23 20.33 -6.50
C ASP A 53 -0.17 21.44 -5.45
N ASP A 54 -0.09 22.70 -5.86
CA ASP A 54 -0.19 23.86 -4.95
C ASP A 54 -1.60 24.00 -4.35
N VAL A 55 -2.64 23.80 -5.17
CA VAL A 55 -4.03 23.81 -4.71
C VAL A 55 -4.30 22.68 -3.72
N ARG A 56 -3.73 21.50 -3.96
CA ARG A 56 -3.84 20.33 -3.10
C ARG A 56 -3.08 20.53 -1.80
N LEU A 57 -1.88 21.11 -1.86
CA LEU A 57 -1.12 21.48 -0.67
C LEU A 57 -1.93 22.46 0.18
N LYS A 58 -2.44 23.54 -0.42
CA LYS A 58 -3.28 24.52 0.26
C LYS A 58 -4.50 23.86 0.91
N ARG A 59 -5.21 22.97 0.20
CA ARG A 59 -6.36 22.24 0.77
C ARG A 59 -6.01 21.36 1.96
N LEU A 60 -4.81 20.76 1.98
CA LEU A 60 -4.37 19.96 3.13
C LEU A 60 -4.08 20.84 4.34
N GLU A 61 -3.49 22.02 4.12
CA GLU A 61 -3.22 23.01 5.15
C GLU A 61 -4.50 23.62 5.70
N ASP A 62 -5.39 24.11 4.83
CA ASP A 62 -6.70 24.68 5.19
C ASP A 62 -7.53 23.69 6.03
N ARG A 63 -7.50 22.39 5.68
CA ARG A 63 -8.20 21.34 6.46
C ARG A 63 -7.56 21.13 7.82
N ALA A 64 -6.23 21.12 7.91
CA ALA A 64 -5.54 20.97 9.19
C ALA A 64 -5.86 22.15 10.11
N GLU A 65 -5.82 23.37 9.58
CA GLU A 65 -6.18 24.59 10.31
C GLU A 65 -7.64 24.60 10.75
N GLY A 66 -8.57 24.20 9.89
CA GLY A 66 -9.99 24.09 10.25
C GLY A 66 -10.25 23.08 11.37
N ILE A 67 -9.54 21.94 11.38
CA ILE A 67 -9.63 20.97 12.48
C ILE A 67 -9.04 21.54 13.77
N GLU A 68 -7.95 22.30 13.71
CA GLU A 68 -7.40 22.95 14.90
C GLU A 68 -8.27 24.06 15.46
N PHE A 69 -8.96 24.77 14.57
CA PHE A 69 -9.99 25.72 14.97
C PHE A 69 -11.09 25.00 15.75
N ALA A 70 -11.66 23.93 15.18
CA ALA A 70 -12.68 23.13 15.86
C ALA A 70 -12.18 22.56 17.20
N LEU A 71 -10.94 22.07 17.27
CA LEU A 71 -10.32 21.60 18.52
C LEU A 71 -10.25 22.66 19.63
N ARG A 72 -10.19 23.95 19.27
CA ARG A 72 -10.10 25.08 20.21
C ARG A 72 -11.47 25.60 20.64
N PHE A 73 -12.43 25.62 19.72
CA PHE A 73 -13.68 26.35 19.91
C PHE A 73 -14.92 25.46 20.04
N ASP A 74 -14.87 24.23 19.54
CA ASP A 74 -15.99 23.30 19.64
C ASP A 74 -15.94 22.50 20.94
N ASP A 75 -17.12 22.23 21.48
CA ASP A 75 -17.28 21.39 22.65
C ASP A 75 -17.26 19.91 22.23
N LEU A 76 -16.10 19.28 22.38
CA LEU A 76 -15.81 17.93 21.89
C LEU A 76 -15.66 16.95 23.05
N THR A 77 -16.21 15.74 22.87
CA THR A 77 -15.88 14.64 23.78
C THR A 77 -14.40 14.28 23.68
N TYR A 78 -13.84 13.70 24.76
CA TYR A 78 -12.43 13.28 24.80
C TYR A 78 -12.03 12.40 23.60
N ARG A 79 -12.91 11.49 23.19
CA ARG A 79 -12.69 10.61 22.03
C ARG A 79 -12.61 11.39 20.72
N GLN A 80 -13.59 12.27 20.47
CA GLN A 80 -13.62 13.10 19.26
C GLN A 80 -12.39 14.01 19.18
N ARG A 81 -12.01 14.64 20.30
CA ARG A 81 -10.79 15.45 20.41
C ARG A 81 -9.56 14.65 19.97
N LYS A 82 -9.36 13.45 20.52
CA LYS A 82 -8.20 12.60 20.19
C LYS A 82 -8.18 12.17 18.71
N GLU A 83 -9.34 11.84 18.14
CA GLU A 83 -9.46 11.48 16.72
C GLU A 83 -9.13 12.68 15.82
N MET A 84 -9.61 13.88 16.17
CA MET A 84 -9.35 15.12 15.44
C MET A 84 -7.89 15.57 15.54
N GLU A 85 -7.27 15.48 16.72
CA GLU A 85 -5.83 15.74 16.91
C GLU A 85 -4.98 14.83 16.01
N GLN A 86 -5.29 13.54 15.98
CA GLN A 86 -4.61 12.59 15.10
C GLN A 86 -4.80 12.96 13.62
N MET A 87 -6.00 13.39 13.23
CA MET A 87 -6.31 13.79 11.87
C MET A 87 -5.53 15.05 11.46
N ALA A 88 -5.52 16.09 12.28
CA ALA A 88 -4.75 17.31 12.04
C ALA A 88 -3.25 17.00 11.90
N ARG A 89 -2.70 16.15 12.78
CA ARG A 89 -1.31 15.71 12.71
C ARG A 89 -1.00 14.98 11.40
N ASN A 90 -1.87 14.07 10.98
CA ASN A 90 -1.68 13.31 9.74
C ASN A 90 -1.72 14.23 8.50
N LEU A 91 -2.63 15.21 8.46
CA LEU A 91 -2.72 16.18 7.37
C LEU A 91 -1.47 17.06 7.30
N ARG A 92 -0.92 17.49 8.44
CA ARG A 92 0.33 18.24 8.49
C ARG A 92 1.52 17.44 7.97
N LEU A 93 1.62 16.16 8.36
CA LEU A 93 2.69 15.28 7.85
C LEU A 93 2.57 15.09 6.33
N ALA A 94 1.35 14.94 5.81
CA ALA A 94 1.10 14.85 4.37
C ALA A 94 1.50 16.15 3.65
N ALA A 95 1.10 17.32 4.17
CA ALA A 95 1.46 18.62 3.62
C ALA A 95 2.99 18.83 3.63
N GLN A 96 3.67 18.50 4.73
CA GLN A 96 5.14 18.55 4.81
C GLN A 96 5.81 17.61 3.81
N GLY A 97 5.27 16.40 3.62
CA GLY A 97 5.72 15.46 2.59
C GLY A 97 5.60 16.06 1.19
N MET A 98 4.46 16.64 0.86
CA MET A 98 4.25 17.32 -0.44
C MET A 98 5.19 18.51 -0.63
N LYS A 99 5.37 19.37 0.38
CA LYS A 99 6.33 20.49 0.32
C LYS A 99 7.74 20.02 -0.01
N LYS A 100 8.20 18.93 0.59
CA LYS A 100 9.53 18.35 0.33
C LYS A 100 9.67 17.79 -1.09
N ILE A 101 8.60 17.29 -1.68
CA ILE A 101 8.58 16.78 -3.05
C ILE A 101 8.59 17.96 -4.05
N LEU A 102 7.76 18.98 -3.80
CA LEU A 102 7.69 20.19 -4.62
C LEU A 102 9.01 20.96 -4.60
N ALA A 103 9.65 21.13 -3.44
CA ALA A 103 10.93 21.83 -3.32
C ALA A 103 12.11 21.09 -3.98
N LYS A 104 11.98 19.79 -4.29
CA LYS A 104 13.00 18.99 -4.97
C LYS A 104 12.79 18.90 -6.48
N SER A 105 11.63 19.35 -6.98
CA SER A 105 11.22 19.21 -8.37
C SER A 105 11.69 20.39 -9.22
#